data_AF-A0A9P6HMJ2-F1
#
_entry.id   AF-A0A9P6HMJ2-F1
#
_cell.length_a   1.000
_cell.length_b   1.000
_cell.length_c   1.000
_cell.angle_alpha   90.00
_cell.angle_beta   90.00
_cell.angle_gamma   90.00
#
_symmetry.space_group_name_H-M   'P 1'
#
loop_
_entity.id
_entity.type
_entity.pdbx_description
1 polymer ?
#
loop_
_entity_poly.entity_id
_entity_poly.type
_entity_poly.pdbx_seq_one_letter_code
_entity_poly.pdbx_strand_id
1 'polypeptide(L)'
;MPPRESAYVWDRDEPRFGIKSEDHHHPRLPGLRLMDVSAPCSISDLVFDAYRKFSREQLILFLQARSLSTSGSGEALAHRLTQYDLQTYHFPSTPHQNGSTSPLILYAPPSPPPENLHPHLRHQATPDLPVEIIAEILDHLKDWELSTSLGLPTLIPKPLQWQGASSADYATLSGDIRRVHAILSCPSTNPPTKRIAVPIIRFAFTHVLEYLFNNHQSTYLSLFECDLLPITAAKYGRISVLSWWKRKLDCHPDILRPPSTRSISEAIDGASRNGRVGSLEWWLVSGLPFEYTEAALELASAKNRISVLDWWLTQSRSGRLGHNKALKVGKVMDAASTAGHVQVLEWWARSQLEYNYDRQALYHASCHGKVDVLQWWLDSDLQMIFDQEAVTGATKFNRREVLEWWDKTGLPIQYRTCDIEEALEDSLMGGEAVREWWARKGVNFRTNDKEWMKLRYLNPPR
;
A
#
# COMPACT_ATOMS: atom_id res chain seq x y z
N MET A 1 -33.40 -27.15 0.86
CA MET A 1 -33.23 -25.69 1.10
C MET A 1 -31.75 -25.45 1.36
N PRO A 2 -31.02 -24.75 0.47
CA PRO A 2 -29.59 -24.58 0.62
C PRO A 2 -29.27 -23.44 1.62
N PRO A 3 -28.13 -23.49 2.32
CA PRO A 3 -27.71 -22.40 3.21
C PRO A 3 -27.07 -21.26 2.41
N ARG A 4 -27.29 -20.05 2.92
CA ARG A 4 -26.89 -18.76 2.35
C ARG A 4 -25.38 -18.56 2.35
N GLU A 5 -24.86 -18.05 1.23
CA GLU A 5 -23.51 -17.52 1.04
C GLU A 5 -23.27 -16.32 1.96
N SER A 6 -22.18 -16.35 2.73
CA SER A 6 -21.73 -15.25 3.57
C SER A 6 -20.93 -14.24 2.75
N ALA A 7 -21.43 -13.01 2.66
CA ALA A 7 -20.77 -11.88 2.04
C ALA A 7 -19.43 -11.53 2.73
N TYR A 8 -18.46 -11.16 1.89
CA TYR A 8 -17.13 -10.69 2.24
C TYR A 8 -17.17 -9.53 3.26
N VAL A 9 -16.63 -9.77 4.46
CA VAL A 9 -16.38 -8.74 5.47
C VAL A 9 -15.05 -8.07 5.15
N TRP A 10 -15.11 -6.81 4.73
CA TRP A 10 -13.96 -5.94 4.64
C TRP A 10 -13.49 -5.58 6.05
N ASP A 11 -12.24 -5.92 6.36
CA ASP A 11 -11.56 -5.52 7.59
C ASP A 11 -11.53 -4.00 7.69
N ARG A 12 -12.11 -3.47 8.77
CA ARG A 12 -12.16 -2.05 9.11
C ARG A 12 -10.90 -1.70 9.88
N ASP A 13 -9.99 -0.99 9.26
CA ASP A 13 -8.95 -0.23 9.96
C ASP A 13 -8.66 1.07 9.20
N GLU A 14 -9.47 2.10 9.43
CA GLU A 14 -9.04 3.51 9.41
C GLU A 14 -9.94 4.37 10.36
N PRO A 15 -9.40 5.44 10.98
CA PRO A 15 -10.06 6.13 12.10
C PRO A 15 -11.15 7.11 11.65
N ARG A 16 -12.30 7.08 12.32
CA ARG A 16 -13.37 8.07 12.17
C ARG A 16 -13.05 9.34 12.95
N PHE A 17 -12.84 10.45 12.26
CA PHE A 17 -12.87 11.79 12.84
C PHE A 17 -14.31 12.18 13.19
N GLY A 18 -14.60 12.36 14.48
CA GLY A 18 -15.83 12.96 14.97
C GLY A 18 -15.57 14.39 15.43
N ILE A 19 -16.05 15.37 14.67
CA ILE A 19 -16.09 16.78 15.10
C ILE A 19 -17.44 17.00 15.77
N LYS A 20 -17.44 17.28 17.08
CA LYS A 20 -18.60 17.82 17.79
C LYS A 20 -18.51 19.33 17.76
N SER A 21 -19.60 19.96 17.30
CA SER A 21 -19.88 21.38 17.33
C SER A 21 -20.34 21.83 18.72
N GLU A 22 -19.69 22.81 19.31
CA GLU A 22 -20.29 23.66 20.36
C GLU A 22 -19.95 25.13 20.06
N ASP A 23 -20.99 25.92 19.89
CA ASP A 23 -20.96 27.39 19.84
C ASP A 23 -20.63 27.97 21.22
N HIS A 24 -19.82 29.03 21.30
CA HIS A 24 -20.17 30.28 21.99
C HIS A 24 -19.06 31.36 21.96
N HIS A 25 -19.46 32.55 21.51
CA HIS A 25 -19.02 33.91 21.87
C HIS A 25 -17.59 34.40 21.49
N HIS A 26 -17.56 35.27 20.47
CA HIS A 26 -16.48 36.21 20.15
C HIS A 26 -16.40 37.40 21.12
N PRO A 27 -15.19 37.99 21.27
CA PRO A 27 -15.03 39.38 20.83
C PRO A 27 -13.79 39.65 19.95
N ARG A 28 -14.06 40.44 18.89
CA ARG A 28 -13.26 41.37 18.04
C ARG A 28 -11.93 41.88 18.65
N LEU A 29 -10.76 42.07 17.99
CA LEU A 29 -10.26 42.62 16.69
C LEU A 29 -8.70 42.40 16.61
N PRO A 30 -7.90 42.85 15.60
CA PRO A 30 -8.11 43.19 14.19
C PRO A 30 -7.19 42.37 13.22
N GLY A 31 -7.47 42.45 11.91
CA GLY A 31 -6.91 41.54 10.90
C GLY A 31 -5.52 41.86 10.33
N LEU A 32 -5.00 40.92 9.55
CA LEU A 32 -4.25 41.13 8.31
C LEU A 32 -3.91 39.80 7.60
N ARG A 33 -4.23 39.77 6.30
CA ARG A 33 -3.71 38.95 5.19
C ARG A 33 -4.04 37.46 5.10
N LEU A 34 -4.92 37.18 4.13
CA LEU A 34 -4.90 35.96 3.32
C LEU A 34 -3.46 35.66 2.87
N MET A 35 -3.02 34.41 3.01
CA MET A 35 -1.88 33.88 2.27
C MET A 35 -2.32 32.71 1.40
N ASP A 36 -1.76 32.78 0.20
CA ASP A 36 -2.04 32.04 -1.02
C ASP A 36 -1.91 30.52 -0.91
N VAL A 37 -2.61 29.88 -1.83
CA VAL A 37 -2.41 28.52 -2.33
C VAL A 37 -0.93 28.34 -2.70
N SER A 38 -0.18 27.58 -1.90
CA SER A 38 1.27 27.38 -2.07
C SER A 38 1.60 26.51 -3.29
N ALA A 39 2.50 27.02 -4.12
CA ALA A 39 3.17 26.38 -5.26
C ALA A 39 3.80 25.01 -4.96
N PRO A 40 4.15 24.19 -5.98
CA PRO A 40 4.90 22.95 -5.77
C PRO A 40 6.26 23.24 -5.10
N CYS A 41 6.47 22.73 -3.88
CA CYS A 41 7.75 22.85 -3.16
C CYS A 41 8.90 22.25 -3.98
N SER A 42 10.02 22.96 -4.07
CA SER A 42 11.23 22.42 -4.67
C SER A 42 11.85 21.32 -3.78
N ILE A 43 12.65 20.43 -4.36
CA ILE A 43 13.40 19.40 -3.59
C ILE A 43 14.29 20.07 -2.53
N SER A 44 14.84 21.25 -2.84
CA SER A 44 15.62 22.04 -1.88
C SER A 44 14.80 22.47 -0.67
N ASP A 45 13.55 22.90 -0.87
CA ASP A 45 12.67 23.33 0.21
C ASP A 45 12.32 22.15 1.12
N LEU A 46 12.06 20.96 0.54
CA LEU A 46 11.76 19.75 1.30
C LEU A 46 12.95 19.30 2.17
N VAL A 47 14.17 19.29 1.61
CA VAL A 47 15.38 18.93 2.35
C VAL A 47 15.68 19.97 3.44
N PHE A 48 15.48 21.25 3.15
CA PHE A 48 15.63 22.33 4.13
C PHE A 48 14.62 22.23 5.28
N ASP A 49 13.34 22.00 4.98
CA ASP A 49 12.29 21.82 5.98
C ASP A 49 12.55 20.61 6.87
N ALA A 50 13.11 19.52 6.32
CA ALA A 50 13.56 18.36 7.09
C ALA A 50 14.62 18.76 8.12
N TYR A 51 15.67 19.47 7.69
CA TYR A 51 16.72 19.95 8.59
C TYR A 51 16.22 20.93 9.64
N ARG A 52 15.21 21.75 9.30
CA ARG A 52 14.64 22.73 10.24
C ARG A 52 13.95 22.10 11.46
N LYS A 53 13.62 20.81 11.41
CA LYS A 53 13.01 20.08 12.54
C LYS A 53 14.01 19.69 13.63
N PHE A 54 15.31 19.70 13.32
CA PHE A 54 16.35 19.32 14.28
C PHE A 54 16.69 20.47 15.23
N SER A 55 17.09 20.12 16.45
CA SER A 55 17.62 21.09 17.40
C SER A 55 18.96 21.65 16.90
N ARG A 56 19.34 22.83 17.39
CA ARG A 56 20.62 23.46 17.03
C ARG A 56 21.82 22.54 17.33
N GLU A 57 21.78 21.80 18.43
CA GLU A 57 22.86 20.87 18.82
C GLU A 57 22.99 19.71 17.83
N GLN A 58 21.86 19.18 17.35
CA GLN A 58 21.83 18.14 16.32
C GLN A 58 22.37 18.66 14.98
N LEU A 59 21.98 19.88 14.56
CA LEU A 59 22.51 20.51 13.35
C LEU A 59 24.03 20.74 13.42
N ILE A 60 24.55 21.16 14.57
CA ILE A 60 25.99 21.32 14.79
C ILE A 60 26.70 19.98 14.69
N LEU A 61 26.17 18.92 15.31
CA LEU A 61 26.72 17.57 15.23
C LEU A 61 26.83 17.11 13.77
N PHE A 62 25.78 17.32 12.98
CA PHE A 62 25.74 16.92 11.57
C PHE A 62 26.68 17.72 10.67
N LEU A 63 26.89 19.00 10.98
CA LEU A 63 27.89 19.84 10.31
C LEU A 63 29.30 19.37 10.65
N GLN A 64 29.58 19.05 11.91
CA GLN A 64 30.88 18.54 12.34
C GLN A 64 31.21 17.19 11.68
N ALA A 65 30.23 16.28 11.59
CA ALA A 65 30.39 14.98 10.93
C ALA A 65 30.78 15.12 9.45
N ARG A 66 30.34 16.20 8.79
CA ARG A 66 30.63 16.52 7.38
C ARG A 66 31.80 17.51 7.22
N SER A 67 32.51 17.83 8.30
CA SER A 67 33.61 18.82 8.32
C SER A 67 33.20 20.21 7.79
N LEU A 68 31.95 20.61 8.04
CA LEU A 68 31.40 21.90 7.66
C LEU A 68 31.45 22.90 8.82
N SER A 69 31.49 24.20 8.49
CA SER A 69 31.43 25.27 9.50
C SER A 69 30.18 25.15 10.38
N THR A 70 30.30 25.47 11.68
CA THR A 70 29.22 25.42 12.68
C THR A 70 28.73 26.82 13.09
N SER A 71 29.18 27.89 12.43
CA SER A 71 28.78 29.26 12.74
C SER A 71 27.45 29.66 12.07
N GLY A 72 26.66 30.51 12.74
CA GLY A 72 25.40 31.08 12.23
C GLY A 72 24.15 30.71 13.05
N SER A 73 22.97 31.18 12.62
CA SER A 73 21.65 30.84 13.17
C SER A 73 21.24 29.40 12.83
N GLY A 74 20.24 28.83 13.50
CA GLY A 74 19.75 27.46 13.21
C GLY A 74 19.35 27.26 11.75
N GLU A 75 18.70 28.25 11.14
CA GLU A 75 18.35 28.25 9.72
C GLU A 75 19.58 28.26 8.82
N ALA A 76 20.62 29.04 9.15
CA ALA A 76 21.87 29.06 8.38
C ALA A 76 22.62 27.71 8.46
N LEU A 77 22.53 27.01 9.59
CA LEU A 77 23.08 25.66 9.75
C LEU A 77 22.31 24.64 8.91
N ALA A 78 20.97 24.67 8.97
CA ALA A 78 20.10 23.82 8.16
C ALA A 78 20.35 24.03 6.66
N HIS A 79 20.41 25.27 6.20
CA HIS A 79 20.66 25.59 4.78
C HIS A 79 22.02 25.07 4.30
N ARG A 80 23.04 25.11 5.16
CA ARG A 80 24.38 24.60 4.84
C ARG A 80 24.39 23.08 4.68
N LEU A 81 23.67 22.37 5.56
CA LEU A 81 23.47 20.93 5.42
C LEU A 81 22.68 20.59 4.16
N THR A 82 21.61 21.33 3.87
CA THR A 82 20.82 21.17 2.63
C THR A 82 21.70 21.31 1.39
N GLN A 83 22.51 22.36 1.31
CA GLN A 83 23.40 22.57 0.16
C GLN A 83 24.43 21.47 0.00
N TYR A 84 25.05 21.03 1.11
CA TYR A 84 26.03 19.95 1.07
C TYR A 84 25.40 18.63 0.61
N ASP A 85 24.23 18.29 1.13
CA ASP A 85 23.58 17.02 0.79
C ASP A 85 23.05 17.01 -0.65
N LEU A 86 22.50 18.12 -1.16
CA LEU A 86 22.09 18.24 -2.56
C LEU A 86 23.26 18.06 -3.54
N GLN A 87 24.50 18.37 -3.11
CA GLN A 87 25.71 18.15 -3.90
C GLN A 87 26.28 16.75 -3.74
N THR A 88 26.08 16.12 -2.57
CA THR A 88 26.67 14.83 -2.21
C THR A 88 25.81 13.65 -2.65
N TYR A 89 24.49 13.82 -2.64
CA TYR A 89 23.52 12.75 -2.89
C TYR A 89 22.70 13.02 -4.16
N HIS A 90 22.32 11.95 -4.85
CA HIS A 90 21.45 12.04 -6.01
C HIS A 90 19.98 12.04 -5.58
N PHE A 91 19.27 13.13 -5.84
CA PHE A 91 17.82 13.23 -5.63
C PHE A 91 17.09 13.03 -6.97
N PRO A 92 16.15 12.08 -7.08
CA PRO A 92 15.40 11.87 -8.31
C PRO A 92 14.53 13.11 -8.60
N SER A 93 14.74 13.72 -9.76
CA SER A 93 13.87 14.82 -10.24
C SER A 93 12.50 14.27 -10.59
N THR A 94 11.43 14.96 -10.17
CA THR A 94 10.06 14.63 -10.58
C THR A 94 9.95 14.67 -12.11
N PRO A 95 9.28 13.70 -12.77
CA PRO A 95 9.25 13.65 -14.22
C PRO A 95 8.20 14.62 -14.76
N HIS A 96 8.51 15.91 -14.78
CA HIS A 96 7.87 16.84 -15.71
C HIS A 96 8.87 17.90 -16.19
N GLN A 97 9.02 17.90 -17.52
CA GLN A 97 9.60 18.94 -18.38
C GLN A 97 11.09 18.80 -18.76
N ASN A 98 11.23 18.44 -20.04
CA ASN A 98 12.27 18.81 -21.00
C ASN A 98 13.58 18.02 -20.99
N GLY A 99 13.81 17.34 -22.11
CA GLY A 99 15.01 16.60 -22.40
C GLY A 99 16.23 17.49 -22.60
N SER A 100 17.38 16.94 -22.23
CA SER A 100 18.60 16.91 -23.04
C SER A 100 19.73 16.30 -22.22
N THR A 101 20.45 15.38 -22.87
CA THR A 101 21.86 14.99 -22.64
C THR A 101 22.25 14.34 -21.30
N SER A 102 22.17 13.02 -21.26
CA SER A 102 23.11 12.17 -20.51
C SER A 102 24.48 12.14 -21.23
N PRO A 103 25.63 12.15 -20.52
CA PRO A 103 26.90 11.77 -21.14
C PRO A 103 27.07 10.26 -21.12
N LEU A 104 27.35 9.72 -22.31
CA LEU A 104 27.74 8.35 -22.60
C LEU A 104 29.06 7.99 -21.91
N ILE A 105 29.12 6.84 -21.24
CA ILE A 105 30.39 6.12 -21.03
C ILE A 105 30.31 4.83 -21.85
N LEU A 106 31.13 4.78 -22.91
CA LEU A 106 31.29 3.65 -23.82
C LEU A 106 32.01 2.49 -23.14
N TYR A 107 31.51 1.27 -23.41
CA TYR A 107 32.16 0.00 -23.14
C TYR A 107 33.42 -0.21 -24.02
N ALA A 108 34.44 -0.86 -23.46
CA ALA A 108 35.46 -1.60 -24.20
C ALA A 108 35.58 -3.05 -23.62
N PRO A 109 35.85 -4.08 -24.45
CA PRO A 109 35.77 -5.51 -24.08
C PRO A 109 37.09 -6.07 -23.47
N PRO A 110 37.10 -7.31 -22.93
CA PRO A 110 37.97 -7.73 -21.83
C PRO A 110 39.29 -8.38 -22.26
N SER A 111 40.29 -8.35 -21.37
CA SER A 111 41.52 -9.16 -21.41
C SER A 111 41.54 -10.16 -20.23
N PRO A 112 42.15 -11.35 -20.36
CA PRO A 112 42.09 -12.41 -19.33
C PRO A 112 43.04 -12.13 -18.15
N PRO A 113 42.80 -12.72 -16.95
CA PRO A 113 43.54 -12.38 -15.74
C PRO A 113 44.81 -13.23 -15.56
N PRO A 114 45.84 -12.75 -14.85
CA PRO A 114 46.78 -13.62 -14.16
C PRO A 114 46.25 -13.99 -12.77
N GLU A 115 46.60 -15.19 -12.35
CA GLU A 115 46.19 -15.87 -11.13
C GLU A 115 46.70 -15.22 -9.83
N ASN A 116 45.91 -15.43 -8.77
CA ASN A 116 46.24 -15.32 -7.34
C ASN A 116 46.55 -13.92 -6.77
N LEU A 117 45.62 -13.42 -5.94
CA LEU A 117 45.85 -12.86 -4.59
C LEU A 117 44.50 -12.34 -4.00
N HIS A 118 44.04 -13.00 -2.93
CA HIS A 118 43.08 -12.60 -1.86
C HIS A 118 41.84 -11.71 -2.16
N PRO A 119 40.62 -12.11 -1.73
CA PRO A 119 39.43 -11.29 -1.89
C PRO A 119 39.30 -10.26 -0.75
N HIS A 120 39.76 -9.03 -0.99
CA HIS A 120 39.23 -7.84 -0.33
C HIS A 120 38.77 -6.84 -1.38
N LEU A 121 37.62 -7.11 -2.00
CA LEU A 121 36.90 -6.09 -2.75
C LEU A 121 35.95 -5.35 -1.81
N ARG A 122 36.44 -4.21 -1.34
CA ARG A 122 35.64 -3.09 -0.84
C ARG A 122 34.55 -2.82 -1.89
N HIS A 123 33.30 -3.14 -1.55
CA HIS A 123 32.17 -2.51 -2.24
C HIS A 123 32.34 -1.00 -2.02
N GLN A 124 32.52 -0.25 -3.10
CA GLN A 124 32.25 1.19 -3.08
C GLN A 124 30.75 1.33 -2.80
N ALA A 125 30.40 1.39 -1.52
CA ALA A 125 29.07 1.73 -1.07
C ALA A 125 28.78 3.14 -1.59
N THR A 126 27.77 3.28 -2.44
CA THR A 126 27.09 4.55 -2.63
C THR A 126 26.79 5.15 -1.26
N PRO A 127 26.96 6.45 -1.01
CA PRO A 127 26.69 6.99 0.31
C PRO A 127 25.19 6.82 0.61
N ASP A 128 24.87 6.06 1.66
CA ASP A 128 23.52 5.96 2.22
C ASP A 128 23.01 7.36 2.55
N LEU A 129 21.70 7.58 2.37
CA LEU A 129 21.07 8.85 2.71
C LEU A 129 21.41 9.24 4.17
N PRO A 130 21.59 10.54 4.46
CA PRO A 130 21.72 11.04 5.81
C PRO A 130 20.64 10.50 6.76
N VAL A 131 21.02 10.22 8.01
CA VAL A 131 20.12 9.69 9.06
C VAL A 131 18.90 10.60 9.29
N GLU A 132 19.10 11.90 9.09
CA GLU A 132 18.12 12.98 9.18
C GLU A 132 17.06 12.88 8.09
N ILE A 133 17.50 12.63 6.86
CA ILE A 133 16.64 12.46 5.70
C ILE A 133 15.90 11.13 5.79
N ILE A 134 16.56 10.08 6.29
CA ILE A 134 15.89 8.80 6.57
C ILE A 134 14.80 9.00 7.63
N ALA A 135 15.09 9.71 8.72
CA ALA A 135 14.10 10.02 9.76
C ALA A 135 12.88 10.78 9.18
N GLU A 136 13.11 11.81 8.36
CA GLU A 136 12.04 12.56 7.71
C GLU A 136 11.20 11.69 6.77
N ILE A 137 11.85 10.84 5.96
CA ILE A 137 11.17 9.90 5.07
C ILE A 137 10.26 8.97 5.88
N LEU A 138 10.77 8.39 6.98
CA LEU A 138 9.97 7.50 7.80
C LEU A 138 8.83 8.22 8.53
N ASP A 139 9.03 9.47 8.95
CA ASP A 139 7.99 10.34 9.51
C ASP A 139 6.89 10.67 8.48
N HIS A 140 7.25 10.83 7.21
CA HIS A 140 6.30 10.96 6.12
C HIS A 140 5.54 9.64 5.86
N LEU A 141 6.26 8.51 5.85
CA LEU A 141 5.68 7.17 5.68
C LEU A 141 4.88 6.68 6.89
N LYS A 142 4.92 7.40 8.02
CA LYS A 142 4.25 7.05 9.28
C LYS A 142 4.68 5.69 9.86
N ASP A 143 5.93 5.30 9.64
CA ASP A 143 6.45 3.99 10.03
C ASP A 143 7.24 4.03 11.34
N TRP A 144 6.51 4.21 12.45
CA TRP A 144 7.10 4.34 13.79
C TRP A 144 7.95 3.13 14.21
N GLU A 145 7.53 1.92 13.83
CA GLU A 145 8.23 0.68 14.20
C GLU A 145 9.62 0.61 13.57
N LEU A 146 9.72 0.98 12.28
CA LEU A 146 11.00 0.99 11.58
C LEU A 146 11.90 2.10 12.12
N SER A 147 11.38 3.32 12.33
CA SER A 147 12.14 4.41 12.95
C SER A 147 12.70 4.00 14.30
N THR A 148 11.87 3.38 15.14
CA THR A 148 12.27 2.91 16.47
C THR A 148 13.30 1.79 16.39
N SER A 149 13.15 0.84 15.47
CA SER A 149 14.11 -0.26 15.28
C SER A 149 15.50 0.24 14.88
N LEU A 150 15.56 1.29 14.06
CA LEU A 150 16.79 1.90 13.58
C LEU A 150 17.39 2.91 14.57
N GLY A 151 16.69 3.19 15.69
CA GLY A 151 17.12 4.20 16.67
C GLY A 151 17.04 5.63 16.15
N LEU A 152 16.17 5.89 15.17
CA LEU A 152 16.01 7.19 14.55
C LEU A 152 15.12 8.10 15.40
N PRO A 153 15.41 9.41 15.48
CA PRO A 153 14.45 10.37 16.01
C PRO A 153 13.20 10.37 15.13
N THR A 154 12.02 10.42 15.73
CA THR A 154 10.74 10.42 15.01
C THR A 154 9.75 11.34 15.68
N LEU A 155 8.99 12.09 14.87
CA LEU A 155 7.86 12.91 15.31
C LEU A 155 6.55 12.12 15.36
N ILE A 156 6.55 10.85 14.93
CA ILE A 156 5.36 10.01 14.95
C ILE A 156 5.02 9.67 16.41
N PRO A 157 3.79 9.95 16.87
CA PRO A 157 3.37 9.54 18.21
C PRO A 157 3.38 8.02 18.32
N LYS A 158 3.78 7.52 19.48
CA LYS A 158 3.80 6.09 19.77
C LYS A 158 2.42 5.46 19.47
N PRO A 159 2.34 4.44 18.60
CA PRO A 159 1.08 3.80 18.25
C PRO A 159 0.41 3.15 19.47
N LEU A 160 -0.93 3.13 19.49
CA LEU A 160 -1.73 2.51 20.55
C LEU A 160 -1.38 1.01 20.73
N GLN A 161 -1.06 0.32 19.64
CA GLN A 161 -0.62 -1.08 19.68
C GLN A 161 0.72 -1.32 20.38
N TRP A 162 1.45 -0.25 20.73
CA TRP A 162 2.70 -0.33 21.50
C TRP A 162 2.52 0.19 22.93
N GLN A 163 1.34 0.64 23.31
CA GLN A 163 1.05 1.09 24.67
C GLN A 163 1.21 -0.10 25.63
N GLY A 164 2.00 0.09 26.70
CA GLY A 164 2.35 -0.98 27.64
C GLY A 164 3.35 -2.03 27.13
N ALA A 165 4.04 -1.80 26.00
CA ALA A 165 5.10 -2.69 25.52
C ALA A 165 6.23 -2.86 26.56
N SER A 166 6.68 -4.10 26.72
CA SER A 166 7.71 -4.49 27.68
C SER A 166 9.12 -4.11 27.22
N SER A 167 10.09 -4.14 28.13
CA SER A 167 11.51 -3.98 27.79
C SER A 167 12.00 -5.06 26.81
N ALA A 168 11.46 -6.27 26.90
CA ALA A 168 11.72 -7.37 25.97
C ALA A 168 11.21 -7.07 24.57
N ASP A 169 10.02 -6.47 24.43
CA ASP A 169 9.48 -6.05 23.12
C ASP A 169 10.40 -5.03 22.46
N TYR A 170 10.84 -4.00 23.19
CA TYR A 170 11.74 -2.98 22.66
C TYR A 170 13.14 -3.51 22.33
N ALA A 171 13.68 -4.38 23.17
CA ALA A 171 14.96 -5.04 22.89
C ALA A 171 14.87 -5.85 21.60
N THR A 172 13.78 -6.59 21.42
CA THR A 172 13.54 -7.43 20.25
C THR A 172 13.25 -6.59 18.99
N LEU A 173 12.56 -5.45 19.12
CA LEU A 173 12.32 -4.50 18.03
C LEU A 173 13.60 -3.89 17.48
N SER A 174 14.60 -3.67 18.34
CA SER A 174 15.91 -3.14 17.90
C SER A 174 16.67 -4.11 16.99
N GLY A 175 16.33 -5.40 17.01
CA GLY A 175 17.08 -6.42 16.29
C GLY A 175 18.51 -6.65 16.81
N ASP A 176 18.99 -5.91 17.82
CA ASP A 176 20.32 -6.15 18.40
C ASP A 176 20.30 -7.40 19.27
N ILE A 177 20.92 -8.46 18.77
CA ILE A 177 20.96 -9.76 19.47
C ILE A 177 21.59 -9.69 20.85
N ARG A 178 22.56 -8.78 21.07
CA ARG A 178 23.22 -8.64 22.37
C ARG A 178 22.26 -8.05 23.40
N ARG A 179 21.47 -7.06 22.97
CA ARG A 179 20.43 -6.46 23.79
C ARG A 179 19.30 -7.44 24.08
N VAL A 180 18.87 -8.21 23.07
CA VAL A 180 17.87 -9.27 23.24
C VAL A 180 18.34 -10.31 24.24
N HIS A 181 19.56 -10.83 24.08
CA HIS A 181 20.16 -11.79 24.98
C HIS A 181 20.24 -11.26 26.42
N ALA A 182 20.75 -10.04 26.61
CA ALA A 182 20.90 -9.43 27.93
C ALA A 182 19.55 -9.30 28.66
N ILE A 183 18.49 -8.91 27.95
CA ILE A 183 17.16 -8.69 28.53
C ILE A 183 16.44 -10.01 28.80
N LEU A 184 16.52 -10.98 27.89
CA LEU A 184 15.81 -12.28 28.00
C LEU A 184 16.54 -13.30 28.90
N SER A 185 17.82 -13.08 29.21
CA SER A 185 18.55 -13.90 30.19
C SER A 185 18.14 -13.60 31.63
N CYS A 186 17.50 -12.44 31.88
CA CYS A 186 17.05 -12.04 33.21
C CYS A 186 15.74 -12.77 33.58
N PRO A 187 15.70 -13.55 34.68
CA PRO A 187 14.51 -14.31 35.06
C PRO A 187 13.28 -13.46 35.43
N SER A 188 13.50 -12.19 35.78
CA SER A 188 12.45 -11.24 36.16
C SER A 188 11.82 -10.51 34.97
N THR A 189 12.36 -10.67 33.76
CA THR A 189 11.86 -9.99 32.57
C THR A 189 10.65 -10.72 32.02
N ASN A 190 9.58 -9.97 31.72
CA ASN A 190 8.43 -10.52 30.99
C ASN A 190 8.86 -10.95 29.57
N PRO A 191 8.37 -12.09 29.06
CA PRO A 191 8.70 -12.53 27.71
C PRO A 191 8.18 -11.54 26.66
N PRO A 192 8.78 -11.51 25.45
CA PRO A 192 8.24 -10.76 24.33
C PRO A 192 6.79 -11.13 24.04
N THR A 193 5.99 -10.13 23.72
CA THR A 193 4.55 -10.25 23.49
C THR A 193 4.22 -10.39 22.01
N LYS A 194 3.00 -10.79 21.65
CA LYS A 194 2.56 -10.92 20.24
C LYS A 194 2.76 -9.65 19.40
N ARG A 195 2.92 -8.47 20.03
CA ARG A 195 3.22 -7.19 19.36
C ARG A 195 4.49 -7.25 18.52
N ILE A 196 5.48 -8.05 18.91
CA ILE A 196 6.77 -8.10 18.23
C ILE A 196 6.83 -9.11 17.07
N ALA A 197 5.86 -10.02 16.97
CA ALA A 197 5.90 -11.12 16.00
C ALA A 197 6.00 -10.60 14.56
N VAL A 198 5.13 -9.65 14.19
CA VAL A 198 5.13 -9.06 12.84
C VAL A 198 6.41 -8.25 12.57
N PRO A 199 6.87 -7.34 13.47
CA PRO A 199 8.15 -6.63 13.29
C PRO A 199 9.36 -7.53 13.03
N ILE A 200 9.53 -8.62 13.78
CA ILE A 200 10.66 -9.56 13.59
C ILE A 200 10.68 -10.10 12.15
N ILE A 201 9.52 -10.52 11.67
CA ILE A 201 9.37 -11.07 10.32
C ILE A 201 9.55 -9.95 9.30
N ARG A 202 8.86 -8.82 9.49
CA ARG A 202 8.86 -7.65 8.60
C ARG A 202 10.26 -7.07 8.42
N PHE A 203 11.11 -7.06 9.44
CA PHE A 203 12.49 -6.58 9.36
C PHE A 203 13.50 -7.71 9.07
N ALA A 204 13.01 -8.93 8.87
CA ALA A 204 13.81 -10.11 8.54
C ALA A 204 14.92 -10.41 9.56
N PHE A 205 14.62 -10.27 10.85
CA PHE A 205 15.56 -10.58 11.93
C PHE A 205 15.70 -12.09 12.15
N THR A 206 16.27 -12.79 11.17
CA THR A 206 16.49 -14.24 11.19
C THR A 206 17.36 -14.69 12.35
N HIS A 207 18.28 -13.85 12.82
CA HIS A 207 19.11 -14.10 14.00
C HIS A 207 18.31 -14.05 15.31
N VAL A 208 17.32 -13.15 15.43
CA VAL A 208 16.40 -13.13 16.57
C VAL A 208 15.48 -14.35 16.53
N LEU A 209 14.95 -14.70 15.35
CA LEU A 209 14.17 -15.93 15.17
C LEU A 209 14.96 -17.17 15.58
N GLU A 210 16.20 -17.30 15.14
CA GLU A 210 17.11 -18.39 15.50
C GLU A 210 17.34 -18.45 17.01
N TYR A 211 17.61 -17.30 17.65
CA TYR A 211 17.81 -17.24 19.09
C TYR A 211 16.58 -17.65 19.89
N LEU A 212 15.41 -17.12 19.54
CA LEU A 212 14.14 -17.46 20.20
C LEU A 212 13.79 -18.93 19.99
N PHE A 213 13.99 -19.48 18.80
CA PHE A 213 13.72 -20.88 18.51
C PHE A 213 14.60 -21.82 19.36
N ASN A 214 15.90 -21.53 19.46
CA ASN A 214 16.86 -22.41 20.16
C ASN A 214 16.83 -22.25 21.69
N ASN A 215 16.56 -21.05 22.21
CA ASN A 215 16.71 -20.75 23.65
C ASN A 215 15.39 -20.48 24.36
N HIS A 216 14.34 -20.06 23.64
CA HIS A 216 13.04 -19.67 24.20
C HIS A 216 11.88 -20.29 23.39
N GLN A 217 11.93 -21.60 23.15
CA GLN A 217 11.02 -22.30 22.24
C GLN A 217 9.53 -22.09 22.55
N SER A 218 9.13 -22.06 23.83
CA SER A 218 7.74 -21.82 24.23
C SER A 218 7.25 -20.42 23.81
N THR A 219 8.09 -19.40 24.03
CA THR A 219 7.83 -18.03 23.57
C THR A 219 7.77 -17.99 22.05
N TYR A 220 8.72 -18.61 21.35
CA TYR A 220 8.72 -18.67 19.89
C TYR A 220 7.41 -19.26 19.35
N LEU A 221 6.99 -20.41 19.87
CA LEU A 221 5.77 -21.08 19.44
C LEU A 221 4.53 -20.21 19.71
N SER A 222 4.49 -19.49 20.83
CA SER A 222 3.37 -18.60 21.16
C SER A 222 3.34 -17.32 20.31
N LEU A 223 4.50 -16.80 19.90
CA LEU A 223 4.59 -15.63 19.03
C LEU A 223 4.14 -15.94 17.59
N PHE A 224 4.43 -17.15 17.10
CA PHE A 224 4.22 -17.53 15.70
C PHE A 224 3.18 -18.65 15.53
N GLU A 225 2.12 -18.61 16.33
CA GLU A 225 0.95 -19.50 16.22
C GLU A 225 0.24 -19.33 14.85
N CYS A 226 -0.57 -20.32 14.47
CA CYS A 226 -1.47 -20.25 13.30
C CYS A 226 -0.77 -19.91 11.97
N ASP A 227 0.41 -20.48 11.71
CA ASP A 227 1.19 -20.25 10.49
C ASP A 227 1.51 -18.77 10.21
N LEU A 228 1.51 -17.92 11.24
CA LEU A 228 1.75 -16.48 11.11
C LEU A 228 3.06 -16.17 10.37
N LEU A 229 4.11 -16.96 10.64
CA LEU A 229 5.44 -16.74 10.09
C LEU A 229 5.48 -16.87 8.56
N PRO A 230 5.13 -18.00 7.94
CA PRO A 230 5.14 -18.13 6.48
C PRO A 230 4.18 -17.16 5.79
N ILE A 231 2.98 -16.91 6.34
CA ILE A 231 2.01 -15.95 5.78
C ILE A 231 2.60 -14.54 5.76
N THR A 232 3.12 -14.08 6.90
CA THR A 232 3.63 -12.72 7.06
C THR A 232 4.93 -12.52 6.28
N ALA A 233 5.81 -13.52 6.24
CA ALA A 233 7.05 -13.45 5.49
C ALA A 233 6.77 -13.34 3.98
N ALA A 234 5.80 -14.09 3.46
CA ALA A 234 5.36 -14.00 2.08
C ALA A 234 4.79 -12.62 1.75
N LYS A 235 3.90 -12.10 2.60
CA LYS A 235 3.29 -10.75 2.51
C LYS A 235 4.32 -9.62 2.42
N TYR A 236 5.39 -9.70 3.20
CA TYR A 236 6.45 -8.67 3.23
C TYR A 236 7.61 -8.92 2.25
N GLY A 237 7.63 -10.03 1.51
CA GLY A 237 8.72 -10.31 0.57
C GLY A 237 10.00 -10.82 1.25
N ARG A 238 9.91 -11.44 2.43
CA ARG A 238 11.07 -11.80 3.25
C ARG A 238 11.52 -13.23 2.97
N ILE A 239 12.17 -13.40 1.82
CA ILE A 239 12.69 -14.70 1.36
C ILE A 239 13.68 -15.31 2.37
N SER A 240 14.52 -14.51 3.02
CA SER A 240 15.45 -14.99 4.05
C SER A 240 14.73 -15.65 5.22
N VAL A 241 13.59 -15.09 5.64
CA VAL A 241 12.74 -15.64 6.71
C VAL A 241 12.04 -16.92 6.24
N LEU A 242 11.51 -16.94 5.01
CA LEU A 242 10.88 -18.13 4.42
C LEU A 242 11.89 -19.29 4.29
N SER A 243 13.08 -19.04 3.76
CA SER A 243 14.16 -20.03 3.65
C SER A 243 14.64 -20.51 5.02
N TRP A 244 14.79 -19.60 5.98
CA TRP A 244 15.15 -19.94 7.35
C TRP A 244 14.09 -20.87 7.98
N TRP A 245 12.81 -20.52 7.82
CA TRP A 245 11.68 -21.28 8.35
C TRP A 245 11.58 -22.65 7.71
N LYS A 246 11.68 -22.76 6.38
CA LYS A 246 11.68 -24.04 5.67
C LYS A 246 12.79 -24.97 6.17
N ARG A 247 14.02 -24.45 6.32
CA ARG A 247 15.14 -25.22 6.88
C ARG A 247 14.82 -25.72 8.30
N LYS A 248 14.19 -24.89 9.14
CA LYS A 248 13.80 -25.30 10.50
C LYS A 248 12.67 -26.33 10.48
N LEU A 249 11.71 -26.22 9.56
CA LEU A 249 10.66 -27.21 9.34
C LEU A 249 11.26 -28.56 8.92
N ASP A 250 12.20 -28.55 7.98
CA ASP A 250 12.87 -29.77 7.48
C ASP A 250 13.74 -30.45 8.56
N CYS A 251 14.45 -29.66 9.39
CA CYS A 251 15.31 -30.20 10.45
C CYS A 251 14.58 -30.55 11.76
N HIS A 252 13.41 -29.98 12.04
CA HIS A 252 12.70 -30.15 13.31
C HIS A 252 11.19 -30.41 13.11
N PRO A 253 10.81 -31.53 12.46
CA PRO A 253 9.41 -31.86 12.17
C PRO A 253 8.56 -32.13 13.44
N ASP A 254 9.20 -32.48 14.56
CA ASP A 254 8.49 -32.70 15.84
C ASP A 254 8.04 -31.39 16.50
N ILE A 255 8.72 -30.27 16.18
CA ILE A 255 8.46 -28.95 16.75
C ILE A 255 7.59 -28.12 15.82
N LEU A 256 7.92 -28.12 14.53
CA LEU A 256 7.21 -27.34 13.51
C LEU A 256 6.40 -28.26 12.62
N ARG A 257 5.15 -27.87 12.38
CA ARG A 257 4.25 -28.58 11.47
C ARG A 257 4.23 -27.88 10.11
N PRO A 258 4.01 -28.63 9.02
CA PRO A 258 3.78 -28.02 7.72
C PRO A 258 2.51 -27.15 7.77
N PRO A 259 2.50 -26.02 7.04
CA PRO A 259 1.37 -25.10 7.07
C PRO A 259 0.13 -25.74 6.48
N SER A 260 -1.05 -25.30 6.93
CA SER A 260 -2.31 -25.75 6.35
C SER A 260 -2.46 -25.26 4.90
N THR A 261 -3.25 -25.96 4.07
CA THR A 261 -3.57 -25.53 2.69
C THR A 261 -4.13 -24.10 2.66
N ARG A 262 -4.96 -23.74 3.64
CA ARG A 262 -5.51 -22.38 3.78
C ARG A 262 -4.40 -21.35 4.01
N SER A 263 -3.47 -21.65 4.91
CA SER A 263 -2.32 -20.78 5.22
C SER A 263 -1.39 -20.59 4.01
N ILE A 264 -1.20 -21.65 3.21
CA ILE A 264 -0.44 -21.58 1.95
C ILE A 264 -1.15 -20.62 0.98
N SER A 265 -2.46 -20.78 0.78
CA SER A 265 -3.22 -19.86 -0.07
C SER A 265 -3.19 -18.42 0.43
N GLU A 266 -3.30 -18.20 1.74
CA GLU A 266 -3.21 -16.87 2.32
C GLU A 266 -1.82 -16.24 2.12
N ALA A 267 -0.75 -17.04 2.20
CA ALA A 267 0.62 -16.59 1.95
C ALA A 267 0.82 -16.16 0.48
N ILE A 268 0.32 -16.95 -0.48
CA ILE A 268 0.47 -16.70 -1.92
C ILE A 268 -0.45 -15.55 -2.37
N ASP A 269 -1.70 -15.51 -1.90
CA ASP A 269 -2.65 -14.42 -2.15
C ASP A 269 -2.13 -13.12 -1.54
N GLY A 270 -1.59 -13.19 -0.31
CA GLY A 270 -0.96 -12.08 0.39
C GLY A 270 0.29 -11.55 -0.31
N ALA A 271 1.15 -12.44 -0.82
CA ALA A 271 2.30 -12.05 -1.65
C ALA A 271 1.86 -11.35 -2.94
N SER A 272 0.80 -11.85 -3.59
CA SER A 272 0.25 -11.28 -4.82
C SER A 272 -0.32 -9.87 -4.59
N ARG A 273 -1.15 -9.68 -3.54
CA ARG A 273 -1.68 -8.38 -3.11
C ARG A 273 -0.59 -7.33 -2.87
N ASN A 274 0.54 -7.75 -2.30
CA ASN A 274 1.62 -6.85 -1.87
C ASN A 274 2.73 -6.68 -2.91
N GLY A 275 2.59 -7.25 -4.11
CA GLY A 275 3.59 -7.07 -5.18
C GLY A 275 4.87 -7.88 -4.96
N ARG A 276 4.82 -8.98 -4.20
CA ARG A 276 6.02 -9.73 -3.75
C ARG A 276 6.34 -10.90 -4.69
N VAL A 277 6.77 -10.59 -5.91
CA VAL A 277 7.17 -11.60 -6.93
C VAL A 277 8.21 -12.57 -6.38
N GLY A 278 9.20 -12.09 -5.61
CA GLY A 278 10.21 -12.94 -5.01
C GLY A 278 9.65 -13.99 -4.02
N SER A 279 8.59 -13.66 -3.29
CA SER A 279 7.90 -14.64 -2.43
C SER A 279 7.15 -15.67 -3.27
N LEU A 280 6.48 -15.25 -4.34
CA LEU A 280 5.75 -16.15 -5.24
C LEU A 280 6.70 -17.16 -5.90
N GLU A 281 7.83 -16.67 -6.42
CA GLU A 281 8.88 -17.51 -6.98
C GLU A 281 9.43 -18.48 -5.94
N TRP A 282 9.71 -17.99 -4.72
CA TRP A 282 10.19 -18.85 -3.64
C TRP A 282 9.21 -19.98 -3.33
N TRP A 283 7.91 -19.68 -3.18
CA TRP A 283 6.89 -20.71 -2.92
C TRP A 283 6.85 -21.75 -4.04
N LEU A 284 6.88 -21.30 -5.31
CA LEU A 284 6.84 -22.16 -6.49
C LEU A 284 8.00 -23.15 -6.53
N VAL A 285 9.21 -22.73 -6.16
CA VAL A 285 10.42 -23.58 -6.20
C VAL A 285 10.75 -24.26 -4.87
N SER A 286 10.04 -23.94 -3.78
CA SER A 286 10.32 -24.45 -2.44
C SER A 286 10.07 -25.94 -2.25
N GLY A 287 9.34 -26.58 -3.18
CA GLY A 287 8.86 -27.96 -3.03
C GLY A 287 7.72 -28.12 -2.02
N LEU A 288 7.23 -27.03 -1.43
CA LEU A 288 5.96 -27.02 -0.68
C LEU A 288 4.78 -26.96 -1.67
N PRO A 289 3.56 -27.37 -1.25
CA PRO A 289 2.38 -27.20 -2.09
C PRO A 289 2.20 -25.75 -2.52
N PHE A 290 1.79 -25.55 -3.78
CA PHE A 290 1.54 -24.23 -4.36
C PHE A 290 0.04 -24.07 -4.58
N GLU A 291 -0.66 -23.60 -3.54
CA GLU A 291 -2.11 -23.43 -3.53
C GLU A 291 -2.46 -21.95 -3.38
N TYR A 292 -3.41 -21.46 -4.16
CA TYR A 292 -3.83 -20.06 -4.16
C TYR A 292 -5.31 -19.96 -4.52
N THR A 293 -5.93 -18.82 -4.24
CA THR A 293 -7.34 -18.58 -4.60
C THR A 293 -7.46 -17.51 -5.69
N GLU A 294 -8.69 -17.23 -6.13
CA GLU A 294 -8.98 -16.11 -7.03
C GLU A 294 -8.49 -14.77 -6.45
N ALA A 295 -8.41 -14.67 -5.11
CA ALA A 295 -7.92 -13.49 -4.42
C ALA A 295 -6.48 -13.12 -4.81
N ALA A 296 -5.64 -14.06 -5.25
CA ALA A 296 -4.29 -13.74 -5.73
C ALA A 296 -4.33 -12.73 -6.88
N LEU A 297 -5.12 -13.00 -7.92
CA LEU A 297 -5.21 -12.18 -9.12
C LEU A 297 -6.13 -10.98 -8.92
N GLU A 298 -7.24 -11.15 -8.19
CA GLU A 298 -8.15 -10.05 -7.86
C GLU A 298 -7.45 -8.97 -7.02
N LEU A 299 -6.73 -9.35 -5.97
CA LEU A 299 -6.06 -8.38 -5.10
C LEU A 299 -4.79 -7.80 -5.72
N ALA A 300 -4.10 -8.55 -6.59
CA ALA A 300 -3.04 -7.99 -7.43
C ALA A 300 -3.60 -6.91 -8.35
N SER A 301 -4.77 -7.16 -8.96
CA SER A 301 -5.46 -6.22 -9.83
C SER A 301 -5.95 -4.97 -9.08
N ALA A 302 -6.60 -5.17 -7.93
CA ALA A 302 -7.08 -4.08 -7.06
C ALA A 302 -5.96 -3.24 -6.42
N LYS A 303 -4.71 -3.72 -6.40
CA LYS A 303 -3.54 -3.01 -5.84
C LYS A 303 -2.53 -2.56 -6.89
N ASN A 304 -2.90 -2.58 -8.16
CA ASN A 304 -2.06 -2.19 -9.29
C ASN A 304 -0.70 -2.91 -9.31
N ARG A 305 -0.72 -4.25 -9.16
CA ARG A 305 0.50 -5.08 -9.13
C ARG A 305 0.79 -5.71 -10.50
N ILE A 306 1.05 -4.88 -11.51
CA ILE A 306 1.33 -5.33 -12.88
C ILE A 306 2.48 -6.36 -12.92
N SER A 307 3.57 -6.14 -12.17
CA SER A 307 4.69 -7.08 -12.11
C SER A 307 4.32 -8.47 -11.57
N VAL A 308 3.32 -8.56 -10.69
CA VAL A 308 2.78 -9.84 -10.20
C VAL A 308 1.91 -10.48 -11.27
N LEU A 309 1.07 -9.71 -11.95
CA LEU A 309 0.25 -10.21 -13.06
C LEU A 309 1.12 -10.74 -14.21
N ASP A 310 2.20 -10.03 -14.57
CA ASP A 310 3.20 -10.48 -15.53
C ASP A 310 3.86 -11.79 -15.09
N TRP A 311 4.20 -11.92 -13.81
CA TRP A 311 4.76 -13.15 -13.27
C TRP A 311 3.77 -14.32 -13.40
N TRP A 312 2.50 -14.15 -13.01
CA TRP A 312 1.46 -15.16 -13.15
C TRP A 312 1.23 -15.59 -14.61
N LEU A 313 1.16 -14.63 -15.53
CA LEU A 313 1.03 -14.89 -16.96
C LEU A 313 2.22 -15.69 -17.51
N THR A 314 3.43 -15.30 -17.11
CA THR A 314 4.67 -15.99 -17.51
C THR A 314 4.71 -17.42 -16.98
N GLN A 315 4.41 -17.62 -15.70
CA GLN A 315 4.42 -18.95 -15.11
C GLN A 315 3.32 -19.85 -15.70
N SER A 316 2.14 -19.31 -15.97
CA SER A 316 1.04 -20.01 -16.64
C SER A 316 1.45 -20.50 -18.04
N ARG A 317 2.05 -19.62 -18.86
CA ARG A 317 2.53 -19.96 -20.21
C ARG A 317 3.68 -20.97 -20.20
N SER A 318 4.54 -20.93 -19.19
CA SER A 318 5.65 -21.88 -19.04
C SER A 318 5.22 -23.27 -18.56
N GLY A 319 3.97 -23.45 -18.12
CA GLY A 319 3.46 -24.71 -17.58
C GLY A 319 3.98 -25.08 -16.19
N ARG A 320 4.68 -24.17 -15.49
CA ARG A 320 5.28 -24.42 -14.17
C ARG A 320 4.27 -24.50 -13.02
N LEU A 321 3.06 -23.97 -13.20
CA LEU A 321 2.03 -23.94 -12.15
C LEU A 321 1.35 -25.29 -11.87
N GLY A 322 1.75 -26.37 -12.54
CA GLY A 322 1.26 -27.72 -12.25
C GLY A 322 -0.20 -27.97 -12.67
N HIS A 323 -0.80 -29.07 -12.18
CA HIS A 323 -2.00 -29.76 -12.70
C HIS A 323 -3.33 -28.97 -12.81
N ASN A 324 -3.35 -27.66 -12.56
CA ASN A 324 -4.50 -26.80 -12.83
C ASN A 324 -4.16 -25.87 -14.00
N LYS A 325 -4.48 -26.33 -15.23
CA LYS A 325 -4.04 -25.71 -16.49
C LYS A 325 -4.58 -24.28 -16.69
N ALA A 326 -5.59 -23.87 -15.92
CA ALA A 326 -6.18 -22.54 -15.97
C ALA A 326 -5.86 -21.75 -14.69
N LEU A 327 -5.48 -20.48 -14.87
CA LEU A 327 -5.37 -19.53 -13.76
C LEU A 327 -6.73 -19.34 -13.09
N LYS A 328 -6.75 -19.22 -11.76
CA LYS A 328 -7.95 -18.84 -11.00
C LYS A 328 -8.17 -17.34 -11.13
N VAL A 329 -8.65 -16.88 -12.29
CA VAL A 329 -8.71 -15.46 -12.64
C VAL A 329 -9.68 -14.67 -11.74
N GLY A 330 -10.85 -15.21 -11.40
CA GLY A 330 -11.83 -14.50 -10.56
C GLY A 330 -12.38 -13.23 -11.21
N LYS A 331 -12.82 -12.28 -10.38
CA LYS A 331 -13.42 -10.98 -10.77
C LYS A 331 -12.39 -9.85 -10.92
N VAL A 332 -11.33 -10.09 -11.68
CA VAL A 332 -10.19 -9.16 -11.83
C VAL A 332 -10.59 -7.81 -12.44
N MET A 333 -11.52 -7.80 -13.39
CA MET A 333 -11.99 -6.59 -14.05
C MET A 333 -12.82 -5.73 -13.10
N ASP A 334 -13.70 -6.36 -12.30
CA ASP A 334 -14.49 -5.67 -11.27
C ASP A 334 -13.56 -5.08 -10.20
N ALA A 335 -12.56 -5.85 -9.76
CA ALA A 335 -11.58 -5.44 -8.76
C ALA A 335 -10.72 -4.24 -9.23
N ALA A 336 -10.23 -4.27 -10.48
CA ALA A 336 -9.48 -3.18 -11.08
C ALA A 336 -10.35 -1.93 -11.31
N SER A 337 -11.61 -2.12 -11.73
CA SER A 337 -12.56 -1.03 -11.96
C SER A 337 -12.93 -0.32 -10.66
N THR A 338 -13.20 -1.08 -9.60
CA THR A 338 -13.47 -0.58 -8.25
C THR A 338 -12.29 0.24 -7.72
N ALA A 339 -11.06 -0.25 -7.93
CA ALA A 339 -9.84 0.40 -7.45
C ALA A 339 -9.44 1.65 -8.26
N GLY A 340 -9.97 1.82 -9.49
CA GLY A 340 -9.58 2.94 -10.35
C GLY A 340 -8.29 2.70 -11.14
N HIS A 341 -7.96 1.45 -11.47
CA HIS A 341 -6.67 1.10 -12.07
C HIS A 341 -6.78 0.80 -13.57
N VAL A 342 -6.85 1.86 -14.39
CA VAL A 342 -6.93 1.76 -15.87
C VAL A 342 -5.77 0.95 -16.47
N GLN A 343 -4.55 1.10 -15.95
CA GLN A 343 -3.39 0.35 -16.43
C GLN A 343 -3.55 -1.17 -16.26
N VAL A 344 -4.24 -1.61 -15.21
CA VAL A 344 -4.53 -3.03 -14.94
C VAL A 344 -5.61 -3.54 -15.90
N LEU A 345 -6.65 -2.76 -16.13
CA LEU A 345 -7.71 -3.09 -17.10
C LEU A 345 -7.12 -3.26 -18.50
N GLU A 346 -6.26 -2.34 -18.91
CA GLU A 346 -5.52 -2.42 -20.18
C GLU A 346 -4.61 -3.66 -20.24
N TRP A 347 -3.93 -3.97 -19.14
CA TRP A 347 -3.09 -5.17 -19.07
C TRP A 347 -3.93 -6.44 -19.27
N TRP A 348 -5.10 -6.56 -18.61
CA TRP A 348 -6.00 -7.70 -18.76
C TRP A 348 -6.51 -7.82 -20.19
N ALA A 349 -6.96 -6.71 -20.79
CA ALA A 349 -7.40 -6.67 -22.20
C ALA A 349 -6.34 -7.17 -23.19
N ARG A 350 -5.06 -6.89 -22.92
CA ARG A 350 -3.92 -7.33 -23.76
C ARG A 350 -3.36 -8.71 -23.39
N SER A 351 -3.70 -9.25 -22.23
CA SER A 351 -3.09 -10.47 -21.67
C SER A 351 -3.40 -11.75 -22.48
N GLN A 352 -4.50 -11.71 -23.26
CA GLN A 352 -5.09 -12.88 -23.94
C GLN A 352 -5.50 -14.01 -22.99
N LEU A 353 -5.69 -13.69 -21.70
CA LEU A 353 -6.29 -14.60 -20.74
C LEU A 353 -7.82 -14.55 -20.87
N GLU A 354 -8.49 -15.66 -20.58
CA GLU A 354 -9.94 -15.66 -20.41
C GLU A 354 -10.29 -15.02 -19.06
N TYR A 355 -11.11 -13.98 -19.08
CA TYR A 355 -11.62 -13.30 -17.90
C TYR A 355 -13.10 -12.97 -18.09
N ASN A 356 -13.82 -12.89 -16.97
CA ASN A 356 -15.22 -12.50 -16.93
C ASN A 356 -15.38 -11.15 -16.23
N TYR A 357 -16.42 -10.43 -16.59
CA TYR A 357 -16.85 -9.21 -15.92
C TYR A 357 -18.38 -9.10 -16.03
N ASP A 358 -18.98 -8.41 -15.07
CA ASP A 358 -20.41 -8.16 -15.05
C ASP A 358 -20.69 -6.67 -14.78
N ARG A 359 -21.97 -6.34 -14.56
CA ARG A 359 -22.38 -4.96 -14.28
C ARG A 359 -21.74 -4.33 -13.04
N GLN A 360 -21.20 -5.14 -12.13
CA GLN A 360 -20.56 -4.67 -10.91
C GLN A 360 -19.31 -3.83 -11.21
N ALA A 361 -18.59 -4.10 -12.32
CA ALA A 361 -17.45 -3.28 -12.72
C ALA A 361 -17.81 -1.80 -12.91
N LEU A 362 -18.86 -1.51 -13.69
CA LEU A 362 -19.34 -0.15 -13.95
C LEU A 362 -20.10 0.44 -12.75
N TYR A 363 -20.83 -0.39 -12.00
CA TYR A 363 -21.50 0.04 -10.76
C TYR A 363 -20.49 0.54 -9.71
N HIS A 364 -19.45 -0.23 -9.42
CA HIS A 364 -18.44 0.15 -8.43
C HIS A 364 -17.57 1.32 -8.90
N ALA A 365 -17.19 1.35 -10.19
CA ALA A 365 -16.52 2.52 -10.77
C ALA A 365 -17.37 3.79 -10.59
N SER A 366 -18.69 3.68 -10.78
CA SER A 366 -19.62 4.79 -10.58
C SER A 366 -19.75 5.22 -9.12
N CYS A 367 -19.86 4.27 -8.17
CA CYS A 367 -19.90 4.55 -6.74
C CYS A 367 -18.64 5.27 -6.24
N HIS A 368 -17.47 4.92 -6.79
CA HIS A 368 -16.18 5.43 -6.35
C HIS A 368 -15.66 6.63 -7.16
N GLY A 369 -16.47 7.20 -8.06
CA GLY A 369 -16.09 8.40 -8.81
C GLY A 369 -15.02 8.17 -9.88
N LYS A 370 -14.87 6.93 -10.38
CA LYS A 370 -13.78 6.53 -11.30
C LYS A 370 -14.13 6.84 -12.75
N VAL A 371 -14.25 8.12 -13.10
CA VAL A 371 -14.63 8.58 -14.45
C VAL A 371 -13.63 8.11 -15.51
N ASP A 372 -12.35 8.09 -15.18
CA ASP A 372 -11.25 7.56 -15.98
C ASP A 372 -11.39 6.05 -16.29
N VAL A 373 -11.89 5.26 -15.33
CA VAL A 373 -12.23 3.84 -15.59
C VAL A 373 -13.46 3.73 -16.49
N LEU A 374 -14.52 4.50 -16.23
CA LEU A 374 -15.72 4.50 -17.06
C LEU A 374 -15.40 4.90 -18.52
N GLN A 375 -14.53 5.90 -18.69
CA GLN A 375 -14.04 6.32 -19.99
C GLN A 375 -13.21 5.22 -20.66
N TRP A 376 -12.33 4.53 -19.93
CA TRP A 376 -11.62 3.38 -20.47
C TRP A 376 -12.56 2.27 -20.95
N TRP A 377 -13.61 1.94 -20.19
CA TRP A 377 -14.61 0.95 -20.62
C TRP A 377 -15.33 1.37 -21.90
N LEU A 378 -15.66 2.66 -22.04
CA LEU A 378 -16.29 3.21 -23.25
C LEU A 378 -15.35 3.19 -24.46
N ASP A 379 -14.07 3.47 -24.25
CA ASP A 379 -13.05 3.48 -25.30
C ASP A 379 -12.51 2.08 -25.62
N SER A 380 -12.76 1.11 -24.74
CA SER A 380 -12.39 -0.28 -24.96
C SER A 380 -13.30 -0.95 -25.98
N ASP A 381 -12.77 -1.91 -26.73
CA ASP A 381 -13.57 -2.80 -27.60
C ASP A 381 -14.39 -3.84 -26.80
N LEU A 382 -14.47 -3.70 -25.46
CA LEU A 382 -15.24 -4.59 -24.59
C LEU A 382 -16.69 -4.15 -24.51
N GLN A 383 -17.60 -5.10 -24.27
CA GLN A 383 -19.01 -4.80 -24.09
C GLN A 383 -19.22 -4.05 -22.77
N MET A 384 -19.84 -2.88 -22.81
CA MET A 384 -20.28 -2.20 -21.58
C MET A 384 -21.56 -2.86 -21.04
N ILE A 385 -21.48 -3.45 -19.85
CA ILE A 385 -22.62 -4.06 -19.16
C ILE A 385 -23.00 -3.19 -17.96
N PHE A 386 -24.14 -2.50 -18.00
CA PHE A 386 -24.59 -1.62 -16.92
C PHE A 386 -26.11 -1.66 -16.77
N ASP A 387 -26.59 -1.21 -15.61
CA ASP A 387 -28.01 -1.02 -15.31
C ASP A 387 -28.23 0.29 -14.54
N GLN A 388 -29.47 0.49 -14.08
CA GLN A 388 -29.86 1.67 -13.29
C GLN A 388 -29.07 1.82 -11.97
N GLU A 389 -28.46 0.75 -11.44
CA GLU A 389 -27.70 0.82 -10.19
C GLU A 389 -26.47 1.72 -10.34
N ALA A 390 -25.91 1.89 -11.55
CA ALA A 390 -24.72 2.72 -11.75
C ALA A 390 -24.96 4.20 -11.40
N VAL A 391 -26.08 4.78 -11.85
CA VAL A 391 -26.46 6.17 -11.55
C VAL A 391 -27.03 6.33 -10.14
N THR A 392 -27.73 5.31 -9.62
CA THR A 392 -28.18 5.27 -8.22
C THR A 392 -26.99 5.22 -7.26
N GLY A 393 -25.98 4.41 -7.57
CA GLY A 393 -24.73 4.32 -6.82
C GLY A 393 -23.93 5.62 -6.86
N ALA A 394 -23.76 6.22 -8.05
CA ALA A 394 -23.16 7.54 -8.17
C ALA A 394 -23.90 8.60 -7.33
N THR A 395 -25.23 8.49 -7.25
CA THR A 395 -26.07 9.38 -6.44
C THR A 395 -25.83 9.19 -4.94
N LYS A 396 -25.87 7.95 -4.46
CA LYS A 396 -25.67 7.58 -3.06
C LYS A 396 -24.32 8.02 -2.51
N PHE A 397 -23.29 8.03 -3.35
CA PHE A 397 -21.93 8.43 -2.98
C PHE A 397 -21.55 9.84 -3.42
N ASN A 398 -22.54 10.67 -3.79
CA ASN A 398 -22.35 12.08 -4.18
C ASN A 398 -21.31 12.29 -5.31
N ARG A 399 -21.32 11.42 -6.33
CA ARG A 399 -20.40 11.43 -7.48
C ARG A 399 -21.00 12.21 -8.64
N ARG A 400 -21.05 13.55 -8.52
CA ARG A 400 -21.58 14.43 -9.56
C ARG A 400 -20.84 14.26 -10.89
N GLU A 401 -19.53 14.14 -10.84
CA GLU A 401 -18.65 13.95 -11.99
C GLU A 401 -19.00 12.70 -12.82
N VAL A 402 -19.45 11.63 -12.16
CA VAL A 402 -19.89 10.40 -12.82
C VAL A 402 -21.25 10.60 -13.49
N LEU A 403 -22.19 11.30 -12.84
CA LEU A 403 -23.48 11.62 -13.44
C LEU A 403 -23.33 12.52 -14.68
N GLU A 404 -22.43 13.50 -14.62
CA GLU A 404 -22.07 14.35 -15.77
C GLU A 404 -21.46 13.53 -16.91
N TRP A 405 -20.63 12.54 -16.58
CA TRP A 405 -20.08 11.61 -17.57
C TRP A 405 -21.18 10.76 -18.23
N TRP A 406 -22.05 10.11 -17.45
CA TRP A 406 -23.17 9.31 -17.98
C TRP A 406 -24.10 10.14 -18.86
N ASP A 407 -24.36 11.38 -18.47
CA ASP A 407 -25.15 12.31 -19.26
C ASP A 407 -24.49 12.66 -20.60
N LYS A 408 -23.20 13.00 -20.58
CA LYS A 408 -22.45 13.43 -21.78
C LYS A 408 -22.31 12.30 -22.81
N THR A 409 -22.17 11.05 -22.38
CA THR A 409 -21.96 9.91 -23.29
C THR A 409 -23.20 9.57 -24.11
N GLY A 410 -24.40 9.97 -23.67
CA GLY A 410 -25.64 9.65 -24.37
C GLY A 410 -26.02 8.16 -24.27
N LEU A 411 -25.36 7.39 -23.40
CA LEU A 411 -25.70 5.98 -23.18
C LEU A 411 -27.14 5.85 -22.64
N PRO A 412 -27.90 4.83 -23.06
CA PRO A 412 -29.32 4.68 -22.71
C PRO A 412 -29.51 4.13 -21.29
N ILE A 413 -28.92 4.79 -20.29
CA ILE A 413 -29.07 4.40 -18.88
C ILE A 413 -30.43 4.82 -18.34
N GLN A 414 -31.05 3.89 -17.61
CA GLN A 414 -32.37 4.09 -17.03
C GLN A 414 -32.27 4.47 -15.54
N TYR A 415 -33.30 5.12 -15.02
CA TYR A 415 -33.46 5.40 -13.60
C TYR A 415 -34.95 5.50 -13.25
N ARG A 416 -35.26 5.34 -11.96
CA ARG A 416 -36.57 5.66 -11.38
C ARG A 416 -36.41 6.77 -10.36
N THR A 417 -37.37 7.69 -10.28
CA THR A 417 -37.32 8.80 -9.31
C THR A 417 -37.21 8.26 -7.88
N CYS A 418 -37.93 7.18 -7.56
CA CYS A 418 -37.84 6.53 -6.25
C CYS A 418 -36.42 6.12 -5.85
N ASP A 419 -35.69 5.46 -6.75
CA ASP A 419 -34.36 4.93 -6.46
C ASP A 419 -33.36 6.08 -6.25
N ILE A 420 -33.53 7.17 -7.00
CA ILE A 420 -32.69 8.37 -6.87
C ILE A 420 -32.99 9.10 -5.56
N GLU A 421 -34.27 9.21 -5.18
CA GLU A 421 -34.66 9.83 -3.92
C GLU A 421 -34.17 9.04 -2.71
N GLU A 422 -34.38 7.72 -2.71
CA GLU A 422 -33.85 6.81 -1.70
C GLU A 422 -32.32 6.94 -1.60
N ALA A 423 -31.61 6.95 -2.74
CA ALA A 423 -30.16 7.15 -2.75
C ALA A 423 -29.70 8.51 -2.20
N LEU A 424 -30.49 9.57 -2.41
CA LEU A 424 -30.20 10.91 -1.88
C LEU A 424 -30.45 10.99 -0.36
N GLU A 425 -31.41 10.24 0.17
CA GLU A 425 -31.68 10.11 1.61
C GLU A 425 -30.62 9.26 2.31
N ASP A 426 -30.22 8.15 1.66
CA ASP A 426 -29.15 7.24 2.10
C ASP A 426 -27.73 7.80 1.93
N SER A 427 -27.60 9.02 1.38
CA SER A 427 -26.32 9.58 0.99
C SER A 427 -25.37 9.73 2.19
N LEU A 428 -24.26 9.02 2.15
CA LEU A 428 -23.25 9.02 3.22
C LEU A 428 -22.37 10.28 3.25
N MET A 429 -22.35 11.07 2.17
CA MET A 429 -21.36 12.16 1.96
C MET A 429 -21.99 13.54 1.70
N GLY A 430 -23.24 13.77 2.14
CA GLY A 430 -23.95 15.04 1.90
C GLY A 430 -24.25 15.27 0.42
N GLY A 431 -25.37 14.76 -0.07
CA GLY A 431 -25.73 14.70 -1.49
C GLY A 431 -26.20 16.01 -2.14
N GLU A 432 -25.78 17.19 -1.66
CA GLU A 432 -26.26 18.48 -2.18
C GLU A 432 -25.89 18.70 -3.65
N ALA A 433 -24.62 18.48 -4.00
CA ALA A 433 -24.13 18.67 -5.38
C ALA A 433 -24.86 17.76 -6.39
N VAL A 434 -25.12 16.51 -6.01
CA VAL A 434 -25.90 15.59 -6.84
C VAL A 434 -27.40 15.94 -6.83
N ARG A 435 -27.96 16.38 -5.70
CA ARG A 435 -29.37 16.83 -5.64
C ARG A 435 -29.62 18.02 -6.57
N GLU A 436 -28.73 19.00 -6.57
CA GLU A 436 -28.76 20.13 -7.51
C GLU A 436 -28.61 19.67 -8.96
N TRP A 437 -27.78 18.67 -9.21
CA TRP A 437 -27.61 18.09 -10.54
C TRP A 437 -28.90 17.45 -11.05
N TRP A 438 -29.55 16.60 -10.23
CA TRP A 438 -30.84 15.99 -10.57
C TRP A 438 -31.96 17.02 -10.72
N ALA A 439 -31.97 18.07 -9.89
CA ALA A 439 -32.92 19.18 -10.03
C ALA A 439 -32.72 19.92 -11.37
N ARG A 440 -31.47 20.20 -11.77
CA ARG A 440 -31.16 20.79 -13.10
C ARG A 440 -31.56 19.88 -14.26
N LYS A 441 -31.55 18.56 -14.06
CA LYS A 441 -32.07 17.58 -15.03
C LYS A 441 -33.60 17.52 -15.08
N GLY A 442 -34.30 18.25 -14.22
CA GLY A 442 -35.76 18.27 -14.19
C GLY A 442 -36.38 17.07 -13.48
N VAL A 443 -35.62 16.37 -12.63
CA VAL A 443 -36.20 15.36 -11.75
C VAL A 443 -36.94 16.05 -10.62
N ASN A 444 -38.26 15.85 -10.58
CA ASN A 444 -39.13 16.39 -9.54
C ASN A 444 -39.47 15.27 -8.54
N PHE A 445 -39.10 15.47 -7.28
CA PHE A 445 -39.36 14.55 -6.17
C PHE A 445 -40.75 14.74 -5.54
N ARG A 446 -41.56 15.69 -6.02
CA ARG A 446 -42.94 15.95 -5.55
C ARG A 446 -43.99 15.49 -6.57
N THR A 447 -43.77 14.34 -7.21
CA THR A 447 -44.67 13.80 -8.24
C THR A 447 -45.64 12.76 -7.68
N ASN A 448 -46.70 12.45 -8.43
CA ASN A 448 -47.66 11.40 -8.09
C ASN A 448 -47.00 9.99 -8.13
N ASP A 449 -47.51 9.03 -7.34
CA ASP A 449 -46.95 7.67 -7.16
C ASP A 449 -46.67 6.94 -8.49
N LYS A 450 -47.52 7.14 -9.50
CA LYS A 450 -47.32 6.56 -10.84
C LYS A 450 -46.11 7.12 -11.57
N GLU A 451 -45.83 8.41 -11.43
CA GLU A 451 -44.68 9.07 -12.06
C GLU A 451 -43.39 8.82 -11.29
N TRP A 452 -43.52 8.60 -9.98
CA TRP A 452 -42.46 8.29 -9.02
C TRP A 452 -41.81 6.92 -9.30
N MET A 453 -42.64 5.90 -9.59
CA MET A 453 -42.17 4.54 -9.91
C MET A 453 -41.85 4.31 -11.40
N LYS A 454 -42.11 5.29 -12.26
CA LYS A 454 -41.94 5.14 -13.72
C LYS A 454 -40.46 5.08 -14.08
N LEU A 455 -40.09 4.07 -14.86
CA LEU A 455 -38.77 3.92 -15.47
C LEU A 455 -38.56 5.01 -16.54
N ARG A 456 -37.46 5.76 -16.43
CA ARG A 456 -37.08 6.86 -17.34
C ARG A 456 -35.67 6.62 -17.85
N TYR A 457 -35.36 7.18 -19.02
CA TYR A 457 -33.99 7.23 -19.52
C TYR A 457 -33.34 8.54 -19.11
N LEU A 458 -32.09 8.49 -18.68
CA LEU A 458 -31.29 9.68 -18.40
C LEU A 458 -31.08 10.50 -19.68
N ASN A 459 -30.73 9.77 -20.75
CA ASN A 459 -30.65 10.28 -22.11
C ASN A 459 -31.67 9.51 -22.96
N PRO A 460 -32.75 10.14 -23.43
CA PRO A 460 -33.69 9.47 -24.32
C PRO A 460 -32.96 8.98 -25.58
N PRO A 461 -33.22 7.74 -26.03
CA PRO A 461 -32.58 7.21 -27.24
C PRO A 461 -32.90 8.13 -28.42
N ARG A 462 -31.86 8.45 -29.21
CA ARG A 462 -31.98 9.27 -30.43
C ARG A 462 -32.69 8.53 -31.54
#